data_AF-A0A0Q4FQ30-F1
#
_entry.id   AF-A0A0Q4FQ30-F1
#
_cell.length_a   1.000
_cell.length_b   1.000
_cell.length_c   1.000
_cell.angle_alpha   90.00
_cell.angle_beta   90.00
_cell.angle_gamma   90.00
#
_symmetry.space_group_name_H-M   'P 1'
#
loop_
_entity.id
_entity.type
_entity.pdbx_description
1 polymer ?
#
loop_
_entity_poly.entity_id
_entity_poly.type
_entity_poly.pdbx_seq_one_letter_code
_entity_poly.pdbx_strand_id
1 'polypeptide(L)' 'MTAPLNRDQQIELMLGSKDRHETRFAAWMANRTVRAVVSKPAPGQDDGTLFSHETRRAACC' A
#
# COMPACT_ATOMS: atom_id res chain seq x y z
N MET A 1 4.70 -20.21 -23.72
CA MET A 1 3.72 -19.56 -22.83
C MET A 1 3.76 -20.30 -21.50
N THR A 2 4.04 -19.61 -20.40
CA THR A 2 3.96 -20.19 -19.06
C THR A 2 2.50 -20.55 -18.77
N ALA A 3 2.28 -21.75 -18.23
CA ALA A 3 0.94 -22.17 -17.83
C ALA A 3 0.38 -21.19 -16.79
N PRO A 4 -0.93 -20.90 -16.83
CA PRO A 4 -1.56 -20.09 -15.79
C PRO A 4 -1.34 -20.72 -14.42
N LEU A 5 -1.00 -19.89 -13.43
CA LEU A 5 -0.84 -20.31 -12.05
C LEU A 5 -2.18 -20.83 -11.52
N ASN A 6 -2.14 -21.92 -10.75
CA ASN A 6 -3.32 -22.37 -10.03
C ASN A 6 -3.63 -21.41 -8.87
N ARG A 7 -4.83 -21.54 -8.28
CA ARG A 7 -5.32 -20.64 -7.23
C ARG A 7 -4.36 -20.54 -6.05
N ASP A 8 -3.81 -21.66 -5.58
CA ASP A 8 -2.96 -21.68 -4.39
C ASP A 8 -1.60 -21.04 -4.67
N GLN A 9 -1.03 -21.27 -5.87
CA GLN A 9 0.17 -20.59 -6.33
C GLN A 9 -0.03 -19.08 -6.45
N GLN A 10 -1.20 -18.62 -6.91
CA GLN A 10 -1.53 -17.19 -6.93
C GLN A 10 -1.62 -16.62 -5.50
N ILE A 11 -2.26 -17.33 -4.58
CA ILE A 11 -2.37 -16.92 -3.17
C ILE A 11 -0.98 -16.77 -2.56
N GLU A 12 -0.10 -17.75 -2.71
CA GLU A 12 1.27 -17.71 -2.20
C GLU A 12 2.05 -16.53 -2.79
N LEU A 13 1.92 -16.28 -4.09
CA LEU A 13 2.59 -15.15 -4.75
C LEU A 13 2.07 -13.80 -4.21
N MET A 14 0.78 -13.68 -3.97
CA MET A 14 0.18 -12.46 -3.40
C MET A 14 0.61 -12.25 -1.96
N LEU A 15 0.60 -13.30 -1.12
CA LEU A 15 1.08 -13.23 0.26
C LEU A 15 2.56 -12.86 0.34
N GLY A 16 3.41 -13.51 -0.46
CA GLY A 16 4.83 -13.17 -0.53
C GLY A 16 5.09 -11.77 -1.08
N SER A 17 4.24 -11.29 -2.00
CA SER A 17 4.36 -9.92 -2.52
C SER A 17 3.94 -8.88 -1.49
N LYS A 18 2.90 -9.16 -0.70
CA LYS A 18 2.47 -8.34 0.43
C LYS A 18 3.61 -8.20 1.45
N ASP A 19 4.18 -9.32 1.90
CA ASP A 19 5.25 -9.33 2.91
C ASP A 19 6.50 -8.55 2.46
N ARG A 20 6.94 -8.76 1.20
CA ARG A 20 8.03 -7.99 0.60
C ARG A 20 7.70 -6.49 0.52
N HIS A 21 6.46 -6.15 0.19
CA HIS A 21 6.03 -4.76 0.11
C HIS A 21 6.06 -4.10 1.49
N GLU A 22 5.45 -4.73 2.50
CA GLU A 22 5.41 -4.22 3.87
C GLU A 22 6.81 -4.03 4.45
N THR A 23 7.70 -5.00 4.26
CA THR A 23 9.11 -4.91 4.71
C THR A 23 9.85 -3.74 4.06
N ARG A 24 9.73 -3.57 2.73
CA ARG A 24 10.37 -2.45 2.02
C ARG A 24 9.77 -1.12 2.43
N PHE A 25 8.46 -1.06 2.59
CA PHE A 25 7.77 0.15 2.98
C PHE A 25 8.15 0.57 4.40
N ALA A 26 8.26 -0.36 5.35
CA ALA A 26 8.74 -0.08 6.70
C ALA A 26 10.15 0.54 6.68
N ALA A 27 11.07 0.00 5.87
CA ALA A 27 12.41 0.56 5.72
C ALA A 27 12.40 1.98 5.13
N TRP A 28 11.52 2.25 4.15
CA TRP A 28 11.34 3.59 3.60
C TRP A 28 10.77 4.57 4.62
N MET A 29 9.79 4.16 5.41
CA MET A 29 9.18 5.00 6.43
C MET A 29 10.08 5.26 7.64
N ALA A 30 11.08 4.40 7.88
CA ALA A 30 12.14 4.66 8.85
C ALA A 30 13.09 5.80 8.39
N ASN A 31 13.22 6.03 7.08
CA ASN A 31 13.99 7.14 6.54
C ASN A 31 13.19 8.45 6.62
N ARG A 32 13.67 9.42 7.43
CA ARG A 32 13.00 10.70 7.67
C ARG A 32 12.73 11.50 6.38
N THR A 33 13.66 11.50 5.44
CA THR A 33 13.54 12.25 4.17
C THR A 33 12.47 11.63 3.29
N VAL A 34 12.48 10.31 3.14
CA VAL A 34 11.48 9.58 2.35
C VAL A 34 10.10 9.75 2.97
N ARG A 35 9.99 9.56 4.29
CA ARG A 35 8.75 9.76 5.04
C ARG A 35 8.15 11.15 4.78
N ALA A 36 8.95 12.20 4.83
CA ALA A 36 8.49 13.58 4.67
C ALA A 36 7.96 13.91 3.25
N VAL A 37 8.35 13.13 2.24
CA VAL A 37 7.86 13.29 0.86
C VAL A 37 6.62 12.42 0.64
N VAL A 38 6.66 11.16 1.08
CA VAL A 38 5.56 10.19 0.91
C VAL A 38 4.32 10.56 1.73
N SER A 39 4.51 11.17 2.90
CA SER A 39 3.40 11.57 3.77
C SER A 39 2.69 12.85 3.32
N LYS A 40 3.19 13.53 2.27
CA LYS A 40 2.53 14.73 1.75
C LYS A 40 1.56 14.33 0.65
N PRO A 41 0.30 14.75 0.72
CA PRO A 41 -0.63 14.57 -0.39
C PRO A 41 -0.08 15.28 -1.64
N ALA A 42 -0.33 14.69 -2.82
CA ALA A 42 0.01 15.36 -4.08
C ALA A 42 -0.83 16.64 -4.24
N PRO A 43 -0.37 17.64 -5.02
CA PRO A 43 -1.15 18.85 -5.27
C PRO A 43 -2.56 18.51 -5.78
N GLY A 44 -3.59 18.97 -5.07
CA GLY A 44 -5.00 18.68 -5.38
C GLY A 44 -5.59 17.45 -4.69
N GLN A 45 -4.86 16.80 -3.77
CA GLN A 45 -5.41 15.78 -2.87
C GLN A 45 -5.70 16.38 -1.49
N ASP A 46 -6.91 16.16 -0.99
CA ASP A 46 -7.26 16.55 0.38
C ASP A 46 -6.45 15.72 1.39
N ASP A 47 -5.88 16.40 2.39
CA ASP A 47 -5.08 15.82 3.50
C ASP A 47 -5.87 14.77 4.31
N GLY A 48 -7.20 14.71 4.11
CA GLY A 48 -8.14 13.88 4.86
C GLY A 48 -8.46 12.51 4.25
N THR A 49 -7.99 12.16 3.05
CA THR A 49 -8.33 10.85 2.47
C THR A 49 -7.38 9.74 2.94
N LEU A 50 -7.41 9.48 4.25
CA LEU A 50 -6.84 8.27 4.83
C LEU A 50 -7.69 7.08 4.39
N PHE A 51 -7.21 6.33 3.41
CA PHE A 51 -7.78 5.02 3.11
C PHE A 51 -7.49 4.09 4.30
N SER A 52 -8.44 4.03 5.23
CA SER A 52 -8.54 2.96 6.23
C SER A 52 -8.89 1.67 5.50
N HIS A 53 -8.06 0.64 5.65
CA HIS A 53 -8.29 -0.69 5.07
C HIS A 53 -9.57 -1.36 5.62
N GLU A 54 -10.22 -0.77 6.64
CA GLU A 54 -11.39 -1.34 7.32
C GLU A 54 -12.63 -0.44 7.34
N THR A 55 -12.62 0.77 6.75
CA THR A 55 -13.72 1.72 7.03
C THR A 55 -14.20 2.43 5.78
N ARG A 56 -15.51 2.26 5.53
CA ARG A 56 -16.35 3.05 4.63
C ARG A 56 -15.87 4.50 4.54
N ARG A 57 -15.84 5.03 3.32
CA ARG A 57 -15.80 6.47 3.00
C ARG A 57 -16.39 7.30 4.14
N ALA A 58 -15.53 7.96 4.90
CA ALA A 58 -15.93 9.03 5.80
C ALA A 58 -15.61 10.34 5.10
N ALA A 59 -16.60 10.91 4.41
CA ALA A 59 -16.88 12.33 4.35
C ALA A 59 -18.04 12.59 3.38
N CYS A 60 -19.24 12.79 3.94
CA CYS A 60 -20.07 13.91 3.50
C CYS A 60 -19.59 15.11 4.32
N CYS A 61 -19.25 16.20 3.64
CA CYS A 61 -19.45 17.61 4.02
C CYS A 61 -19.18 18.42 2.76
#